data_AF-A0A4R4LXM0-F1
#
_entry.id   AF-A0A4R4LXM0-F1
#
_cell.length_a   1.000
_cell.length_b   1.000
_cell.length_c   1.000
_cell.angle_alpha   90.00
_cell.angle_beta   90.00
_cell.angle_gamma   90.00
#
_symmetry.space_group_name_H-M   'P 1'
#
loop_
_entity.id
_entity.type
_entity.pdbx_description
1 polymer ?
#
loop_
_entity_poly.entity_id
_entity_poly.type
_entity_poly.pdbx_seq_one_letter_code
_entity_poly.pdbx_strand_id
1 'polypeptide(L)'
;MTGSDGAALAGDLPPSLSAAARPPRLGDELARRTRPVVLWYGSTYGVLERVPGGWMMSGMERMSPQDARDSLAWWFRNMARFHATGADRTAYQDGAVLLEHGHLDEVTVAGRVFRVVRADRFCRFGLDGPEPPRPTDFDAR
;
A
#
# COMPACT_ATOMS: atom_id res chain seq x y z
N MET A 1 9.32 -13.11 10.92
CA MET A 1 8.15 -12.87 10.05
C MET A 1 8.22 -13.82 8.88
N THR A 2 7.40 -14.86 8.89
CA THR A 2 7.13 -15.67 7.71
C THR A 2 6.31 -14.82 6.75
N GLY A 3 6.93 -14.34 5.68
CA GLY A 3 6.20 -13.75 4.56
C GLY A 3 5.20 -14.76 3.99
N SER A 4 4.13 -14.28 3.35
CA SER A 4 3.19 -15.12 2.60
C SER A 4 3.97 -16.16 1.79
N ASP A 5 3.66 -17.43 2.01
CA ASP A 5 4.30 -18.62 1.44
C ASP A 5 4.02 -18.82 -0.06
N GLY A 6 3.48 -17.81 -0.73
CA GLY A 6 3.11 -17.91 -2.13
C GLY A 6 1.85 -18.74 -2.36
N ALA A 7 1.04 -19.06 -1.34
CA ALA A 7 -0.22 -19.77 -1.55
C ALA A 7 -1.21 -19.04 -2.49
N ALA A 8 -1.06 -17.72 -2.69
CA ALA A 8 -1.86 -16.94 -3.65
C ALA A 8 -1.36 -17.03 -5.11
N LEU A 9 -0.37 -17.88 -5.42
CA LEU A 9 0.20 -18.02 -6.77
C LEU A 9 -0.69 -18.78 -7.76
N ALA A 10 -1.82 -19.33 -7.31
CA ALA A 10 -2.77 -20.06 -8.16
C ALA A 10 -4.21 -19.64 -7.87
N GLY A 11 -4.68 -18.53 -8.46
CA GLY A 11 -6.11 -18.23 -8.68
C GLY A 11 -7.00 -17.96 -7.46
N ASP A 12 -6.62 -18.40 -6.26
CA ASP A 12 -7.46 -18.41 -5.07
C ASP A 12 -7.12 -17.22 -4.16
N LEU A 13 -7.28 -16.01 -4.68
CA LEU A 13 -7.29 -14.82 -3.83
C LEU A 13 -8.45 -14.97 -2.84
N PRO A 14 -8.23 -14.87 -1.51
CA PRO A 14 -9.32 -14.93 -0.56
C PRO A 14 -10.35 -13.83 -0.91
N PRO A 15 -11.66 -14.12 -0.85
CA PRO A 15 -12.68 -13.12 -1.12
C PRO A 15 -12.41 -11.91 -0.25
N SER A 16 -12.28 -10.74 -0.89
CA SER A 16 -11.91 -9.51 -0.21
C SER A 16 -12.83 -9.28 1.01
N LEU A 17 -12.22 -9.08 2.17
CA LEU A 17 -12.92 -8.75 3.42
C LEU A 17 -13.51 -7.33 3.33
N SER A 18 -14.63 -7.22 2.64
CA SER A 18 -15.73 -6.25 2.77
C SER A 18 -16.56 -6.25 1.48
N ALA A 19 -17.08 -7.42 1.12
CA ALA A 19 -18.13 -7.59 0.11
C ALA A 19 -19.52 -7.20 0.67
N ALA A 20 -19.62 -6.07 1.37
CA ALA A 20 -20.92 -5.48 1.65
C ALA A 20 -21.41 -4.79 0.36
N ALA A 21 -22.04 -5.60 -0.49
CA ALA A 21 -23.03 -5.22 -1.50
C ALA A 21 -22.71 -4.01 -2.41
N ARG A 22 -21.74 -4.17 -3.31
CA ARG A 22 -21.82 -3.49 -4.61
C ARG A 22 -21.87 -4.54 -5.72
N PRO A 23 -22.82 -4.47 -6.67
CA PRO A 23 -22.76 -5.33 -7.84
C PRO A 23 -21.38 -5.13 -8.50
N PRO A 24 -20.75 -6.19 -9.03
CA PRO A 24 -19.51 -6.02 -9.77
C PRO A 24 -19.78 -4.96 -10.83
N ARG A 25 -18.94 -3.92 -10.87
CA ARG A 25 -19.10 -2.88 -11.89
C ARG A 25 -19.02 -3.63 -13.23
N LEU A 26 -19.85 -3.30 -14.21
CA LEU A 26 -19.89 -3.97 -15.51
C LEU A 26 -18.47 -4.23 -16.09
N GLY A 27 -17.54 -3.29 -15.85
CA GLY A 27 -16.13 -3.44 -16.20
C GLY A 27 -15.42 -4.66 -15.58
N ASP A 28 -15.68 -5.02 -14.31
CA ASP A 28 -15.07 -6.19 -13.67
C ASP A 28 -15.49 -7.51 -14.32
N GLU A 29 -16.75 -7.62 -14.71
CA GLU A 29 -17.28 -8.81 -15.38
C GLU A 29 -16.74 -8.93 -16.81
N LEU A 30 -16.66 -7.81 -17.54
CA LEU A 30 -16.03 -7.77 -18.86
C LEU A 30 -14.53 -8.10 -18.78
N ALA A 31 -13.82 -7.58 -17.78
CA ALA A 31 -12.41 -7.88 -17.56
C ALA A 31 -12.18 -9.37 -17.30
N ARG A 32 -13.02 -10.02 -16.49
CA ARG A 32 -12.92 -11.48 -16.25
C ARG A 32 -13.06 -12.31 -17.53
N ARG A 33 -13.96 -11.90 -18.43
CA ARG A 33 -14.21 -12.63 -19.69
C ARG A 33 -13.15 -12.37 -20.76
N THR A 34 -12.74 -11.12 -20.90
CA THR A 34 -11.80 -10.69 -21.96
C THR A 34 -10.34 -10.91 -21.57
N ARG A 35 -10.04 -10.92 -20.26
CA ARG A 35 -8.70 -11.05 -19.69
C ARG A 35 -8.69 -12.12 -18.60
N PRO A 36 -8.86 -13.40 -18.99
CA PRO A 36 -9.08 -14.49 -18.04
C PRO A 36 -7.83 -14.82 -17.21
N VAL A 37 -6.63 -14.50 -17.71
CA VAL A 37 -5.37 -14.80 -17.03
C VAL A 37 -5.12 -13.75 -15.94
N VAL A 38 -4.78 -14.20 -14.74
CA VAL A 38 -4.30 -13.34 -13.65
C VAL A 38 -2.82 -13.60 -13.46
N LEU A 39 -2.00 -12.57 -13.63
CA LEU A 39 -0.55 -12.64 -13.45
C LEU A 39 -0.15 -11.91 -12.17
N TRP A 40 0.74 -12.53 -11.39
CA TRP A 40 1.39 -11.91 -10.24
C TRP A 40 2.62 -11.11 -10.70
N TYR A 41 2.71 -9.86 -10.29
CA TYR A 41 3.78 -8.91 -10.66
C TYR A 41 4.72 -8.61 -9.48
N GLY A 42 4.81 -9.54 -8.52
CA GLY A 42 5.63 -9.36 -7.35
C GLY A 42 4.95 -8.53 -6.26
N SER A 43 5.60 -8.53 -5.10
CA SER A 43 5.18 -7.74 -3.97
C SER A 43 5.61 -6.27 -4.11
N THR A 44 4.86 -5.40 -3.45
CA THR A 44 5.24 -4.02 -3.20
C THR A 44 4.98 -3.68 -1.75
N TYR A 45 5.69 -2.67 -1.26
CA TYR A 45 5.60 -2.21 0.11
C TYR A 45 5.16 -0.76 0.15
N GLY A 46 4.64 -0.34 1.29
CA GLY A 46 4.17 1.02 1.47
C GLY A 46 3.91 1.33 2.94
N VAL A 47 3.39 2.53 3.16
CA VAL A 47 3.11 3.04 4.50
C VAL A 47 1.63 3.39 4.60
N LEU A 48 1.00 2.90 5.66
CA LEU A 48 -0.33 3.29 6.07
C LEU A 48 -0.27 4.13 7.34
N GLU A 49 -0.97 5.26 7.35
CA GLU A 49 -1.26 6.03 8.54
C GLU A 49 -2.67 5.69 9.04
N ARG A 50 -2.83 5.54 10.36
CA ARG A 50 -4.15 5.37 10.96
C ARG A 50 -4.85 6.73 11.03
N VAL A 51 -6.03 6.82 10.42
CA VAL A 51 -6.87 8.03 10.38
C VAL A 51 -8.27 7.73 10.93
N PRO A 52 -9.09 8.74 11.26
CA PRO A 52 -10.50 8.50 11.59
C PRO A 52 -11.18 7.75 10.44
N GLY A 53 -11.77 6.59 10.74
CA GLY A 53 -12.44 5.75 9.75
C GLY A 53 -11.57 4.68 9.07
N GLY A 54 -10.28 4.55 9.40
CA GLY A 54 -9.47 3.42 8.95
C GLY A 54 -7.99 3.75 8.75
N TRP A 55 -7.49 3.37 7.58
CA TRP A 55 -6.09 3.55 7.19
C TRP A 55 -5.99 4.37 5.91
N MET A 56 -5.14 5.39 5.92
CA MET A 56 -4.79 6.18 4.75
C MET A 56 -3.43 5.73 4.24
N MET A 57 -3.35 5.44 2.95
CA MET A 57 -2.14 5.00 2.27
C MET A 57 -1.40 6.20 1.70
N SER A 58 -0.10 6.34 1.96
CA SER A 58 0.72 7.40 1.35
C SER A 58 1.32 6.99 0.00
N GLY A 59 1.41 5.68 -0.26
CA GLY A 59 2.01 5.08 -1.46
C GLY A 59 2.22 3.57 -1.30
N MET A 60 2.29 2.83 -2.41
CA MET A 60 2.53 1.38 -2.50
C MET A 60 3.45 1.07 -3.68
N GLU A 61 4.59 1.75 -3.72
CA GLU A 61 5.58 1.66 -4.79
C GLU A 61 6.96 1.20 -4.30
N ARG A 62 7.11 0.87 -3.02
CA ARG A 62 8.40 0.52 -2.43
C ARG A 62 8.79 -0.91 -2.80
N MET A 63 10.08 -1.13 -3.04
CA MET A 63 10.61 -2.41 -3.53
C MET A 63 10.95 -3.36 -2.37
N SER A 64 11.26 -2.80 -1.21
CA SER A 64 11.54 -3.55 0.02
C SER A 64 10.79 -2.95 1.24
N PRO A 65 10.62 -3.71 2.33
CA PRO A 65 10.10 -3.15 3.57
C PRO A 65 11.05 -2.09 4.17
N GLN A 66 12.36 -2.20 3.93
CA GLN A 66 13.31 -1.18 4.40
C GLN A 66 13.16 0.12 3.61
N ASP A 67 12.94 0.06 2.28
CA ASP A 67 12.69 1.26 1.47
C ASP A 67 11.43 2.01 1.96
N ALA A 68 10.43 1.28 2.44
CA ALA A 68 9.23 1.87 3.04
C ALA A 68 9.54 2.56 4.38
N ARG A 69 10.38 1.96 5.23
CA ARG A 69 10.85 2.58 6.48
C ARG A 69 11.68 3.83 6.19
N ASP A 70 12.59 3.77 5.24
CA ASP A 70 13.45 4.88 4.86
C ASP A 70 12.63 6.05 4.28
N SER A 71 11.61 5.74 3.47
CA SER A 71 10.65 6.73 2.98
C SER A 71 9.87 7.39 4.12
N LEU A 72 9.45 6.62 5.13
CA LEU A 72 8.75 7.17 6.29
C LEU A 72 9.68 8.01 7.17
N ALA A 73 10.92 7.57 7.38
CA ALA A 73 11.93 8.32 8.12
C ALA A 73 12.24 9.66 7.43
N TRP A 74 12.36 9.66 6.11
CA TRP A 74 12.48 10.88 5.31
C TRP A 74 11.28 11.81 5.49
N TRP A 75 10.06 11.27 5.49
CA TRP A 75 8.86 12.06 5.71
C TRP A 75 8.80 12.65 7.14
N PHE A 76 9.16 11.88 8.17
CA PHE A 76 9.29 12.38 9.54
C PHE A 76 10.29 13.53 9.65
N ARG A 77 11.45 13.45 8.98
CA ARG A 77 12.41 14.57 8.94
C ARG A 77 11.80 15.84 8.34
N ASN A 78 10.99 15.72 7.29
CA ASN A 78 10.29 16.86 6.70
C ASN A 78 9.22 17.42 7.65
N MET A 79 8.47 16.56 8.35
CA MET A 79 7.52 17.00 9.38
C MET A 79 8.22 17.77 10.49
N ALA A 80 9.31 17.23 11.03
CA ALA A 80 10.13 17.89 12.05
C ALA A 80 10.70 19.24 11.59
N ARG A 81 11.04 19.36 10.30
CA ARG A 81 11.67 20.56 9.73
C ARG A 81 10.67 21.68 9.43
N PHE A 82 9.51 21.34 8.87
CA PHE A 82 8.62 22.32 8.26
C PHE A 82 7.26 22.45 8.94
N HIS A 83 6.83 21.46 9.73
CA HIS A 83 5.44 21.37 10.19
C HIS A 83 5.26 21.17 11.70
N ALA A 84 6.28 20.69 12.41
CA ALA A 84 6.20 20.39 13.83
C ALA A 84 7.08 21.31 14.68
N THR A 85 6.65 21.54 15.93
CA THR A 85 7.39 22.30 16.94
C THR A 85 7.36 21.58 18.28
N GLY A 86 8.19 22.01 19.24
CA GLY A 86 8.19 21.45 20.60
C GLY A 86 8.38 19.93 20.63
N ALA A 87 7.57 19.26 21.46
CA ALA A 87 7.65 17.81 21.67
C ALA A 87 7.39 17.01 20.38
N ASP A 88 6.50 17.48 19.51
CA ASP A 88 6.21 16.77 18.24
C ASP A 88 7.41 16.80 17.31
N ARG A 89 8.14 17.92 17.26
CA ARG A 89 9.39 18.00 16.47
C ARG A 89 10.39 16.96 16.95
N THR A 90 10.59 16.84 18.26
CA THR A 90 11.48 15.82 18.84
C THR A 90 10.98 14.41 18.54
N ALA A 91 9.69 14.14 18.71
CA ALA A 91 9.10 12.84 18.40
C ALA A 91 9.33 12.43 16.94
N TYR A 92 9.17 13.34 15.97
CA TYR A 92 9.47 13.05 14.57
C TYR A 92 10.95 12.79 14.31
N GLN A 93 11.86 13.51 14.98
CA GLN A 93 13.29 13.26 14.87
C GLN A 93 13.66 11.87 15.40
N ASP A 94 13.18 11.53 16.59
CA ASP A 94 13.42 10.23 17.22
C ASP A 94 12.80 9.08 16.42
N GLY A 95 11.59 9.27 15.91
CA GLY A 95 10.91 8.31 15.05
C GLY A 95 11.67 8.03 13.75
N ALA A 96 12.33 9.04 13.17
CA ALA A 96 13.16 8.86 11.98
C ALA A 96 14.39 7.99 12.29
N VAL A 97 15.09 8.28 13.39
CA VAL A 97 16.26 7.48 13.83
C VAL A 97 15.85 6.03 14.10
N LEU A 98 14.69 5.83 14.72
CA LEU A 98 14.18 4.50 15.04
C LEU A 98 13.94 3.64 13.79
N LEU A 99 13.42 4.24 12.71
CA LEU A 99 13.14 3.53 11.46
C LEU A 99 14.41 3.23 10.63
N GLU A 100 15.43 4.08 10.73
CA GLU A 100 16.72 3.88 10.03
C GLU A 100 17.52 2.70 10.60
N HIS A 101 17.44 2.50 11.92
CA HIS A 101 18.22 1.47 12.62
C HIS A 101 17.40 0.24 12.99
N GLY A 102 16.07 0.34 12.92
CA GLY A 102 15.14 -0.70 13.36
C GLY A 102 14.43 -1.40 12.21
N HIS A 103 13.94 -2.61 12.49
CA HIS A 103 13.08 -3.38 11.59
C HIS A 103 11.62 -3.33 12.06
N LEU A 104 11.13 -2.14 12.39
CA LEU A 104 9.77 -1.95 12.91
C LEU A 104 8.74 -1.93 11.79
N ASP A 105 7.65 -2.65 11.97
CA ASP A 105 6.51 -2.64 11.04
C ASP A 105 5.39 -1.70 11.49
N GLU A 106 5.42 -1.26 12.76
CA GLU A 106 4.50 -0.26 13.31
C GLU A 106 5.28 0.72 14.18
N VAL A 107 4.98 2.01 14.06
CA VAL A 107 5.55 3.06 14.91
C VAL A 107 4.49 4.10 15.25
N THR A 108 4.52 4.59 16.50
CA THR A 108 3.71 5.73 16.92
C THR A 108 4.59 6.95 17.11
N VAL A 109 4.30 8.04 16.40
CA VAL A 109 5.08 9.29 16.41
C VAL A 109 4.13 10.47 16.48
N ALA A 110 4.36 11.39 17.42
CA ALA A 110 3.51 12.58 17.63
C ALA A 110 2.00 12.23 17.72
N GLY A 111 1.67 11.14 18.44
CA GLY A 111 0.30 10.65 18.62
C GLY A 111 -0.32 9.97 17.39
N ARG A 112 0.42 9.79 16.30
CA ARG A 112 -0.04 9.18 15.04
C ARG A 112 0.58 7.79 14.86
N VAL A 113 -0.20 6.84 14.36
CA VAL A 113 0.22 5.44 14.17
C VAL A 113 0.49 5.19 12.69
N PHE A 114 1.66 4.66 12.37
CA PHE A 114 2.08 4.31 11.02
C PHE A 114 2.44 2.83 10.94
N ARG A 115 2.13 2.18 9.81
CA ARG A 115 2.49 0.80 9.52
C ARG A 115 3.21 0.66 8.19
N VAL A 116 4.28 -0.13 8.16
CA VAL A 116 4.84 -0.68 6.93
C VAL A 116 3.99 -1.89 6.53
N VAL A 117 3.52 -1.89 5.30
CA VAL A 117 2.66 -2.97 4.78
C VAL A 117 3.22 -3.56 3.50
N ARG A 118 2.85 -4.81 3.24
CA ARG A 118 3.12 -5.53 1.99
C ARG A 118 1.79 -5.73 1.25
N ALA A 119 1.79 -5.48 -0.05
CA ALA A 119 0.74 -5.92 -0.96
C ALA A 119 1.34 -6.74 -2.09
N ASP A 120 0.55 -7.62 -2.68
CA ASP A 120 0.90 -8.32 -3.91
C ASP A 120 0.16 -7.70 -5.09
N ARG A 121 0.90 -7.45 -6.18
CA ARG A 121 0.34 -6.83 -7.38
C ARG A 121 -0.13 -7.91 -8.34
N PHE A 122 -1.36 -7.77 -8.81
CA PHE A 122 -1.95 -8.68 -9.79
C PHE A 122 -2.50 -7.88 -10.96
N CYS A 123 -2.33 -8.40 -12.17
CA CYS A 123 -2.90 -7.82 -13.38
C CYS A 123 -3.65 -8.88 -14.16
N ARG A 124 -4.79 -8.50 -14.74
CA ARG A 124 -5.54 -9.34 -15.68
C ARG A 124 -4.98 -9.17 -17.09
N PHE A 125 -4.77 -10.28 -17.78
CA PHE A 125 -4.15 -10.34 -19.11
C PHE A 125 -5.03 -11.13 -20.10
N GLY A 126 -5.11 -10.64 -21.32
CA GLY A 126 -5.73 -11.29 -22.47
C GLY A 126 -4.74 -11.40 -23.64
N LEU A 127 -5.20 -11.91 -24.79
CA LEU A 127 -4.35 -12.02 -25.99
C LEU A 127 -3.79 -10.66 -26.43
N ASP A 128 -4.55 -9.59 -26.22
CA ASP A 128 -4.18 -8.22 -26.60
C ASP A 128 -3.42 -7.46 -25.50
N GLY A 129 -3.06 -8.12 -24.40
CA GLY A 129 -2.29 -7.52 -23.30
C GLY A 129 -3.07 -7.28 -22.00
N PRO A 130 -2.58 -6.37 -21.13
CA PRO A 130 -3.20 -6.09 -19.84
C PRO A 130 -4.55 -5.36 -19.97
N GLU A 131 -5.28 -5.23 -18.86
CA GLU A 131 -6.48 -4.36 -18.80
C GLU A 131 -6.11 -2.88 -19.02
N PRO A 132 -6.68 -2.20 -20.04
CA PRO A 132 -6.47 -0.77 -20.24
C PRO A 132 -7.23 0.03 -19.16
N PRO A 133 -6.90 1.33 -18.98
CA PRO A 133 -7.70 2.22 -18.15
C PRO A 133 -9.18 2.16 -18.53
N ARG A 134 -10.05 2.09 -17.52
CA ARG A 134 -11.49 1.98 -17.73
C ARG A 134 -12.04 3.34 -18.14
N PRO A 135 -13.15 3.40 -18.89
CA PRO A 135 -13.82 4.67 -19.19
C PRO A 135 -14.27 5.45 -17.94
N THR A 136 -14.40 4.77 -16.79
CA THR A 136 -14.72 5.40 -15.49
C THR A 136 -13.49 5.88 -14.72
N ASP A 137 -12.29 5.51 -15.16
CA ASP A 137 -11.07 5.98 -14.52
C ASP A 137 -10.89 7.44 -14.91
N PHE A 138 -10.94 8.31 -13.91
CA PHE A 138 -10.84 9.74 -14.12
C PHE A 138 -9.41 10.10 -14.54
N ASP A 139 -9.29 10.79 -15.67
CA ASP A 139 -8.04 11.39 -16.13
C ASP A 139 -8.22 12.91 -16.16
N ALA A 140 -7.54 13.60 -15.26
CA ALA A 140 -7.52 15.06 -15.24
C ALA A 140 -6.63 15.53 -16.40
N ARG A 141 -7.24 15.83 -17.54
CA ARG A 141 -6.57 16.61 -18.58
C ARG A 141 -6.20 18.00 -18.09
#